data_AF-A0A1X7KSG1-F1
#
_entry.id   AF-A0A1X7KSG1-F1
#
_cell.length_a   1.000
_cell.length_b   1.000
_cell.length_c   1.000
_cell.angle_alpha   90.00
_cell.angle_beta   90.00
_cell.angle_gamma   90.00
#
_symmetry.space_group_name_H-M   'P 1'
#
loop_
_entity.id
_entity.type
_entity.pdbx_description
1 polymer ?
#
loop_
_entity_poly.entity_id
_entity_poly.type
_entity_poly.pdbx_seq_one_letter_code
_entity_poly.pdbx_strand_id
1 'polypeptide(L)'
;MFERFQEAARTAYLDLKSNNKLDFSREWPSTGELKKWCLRTYARGLSQDDIRVFHLFFNDSHHDDDLERVIMRFSSDKFRPLRNFIIGETQQPAEKAIKLLAVLINLEPRPYKSSDWVHIERTCIDQHEDVVPTTNENTILPKKKSIIRQSKRRFYLIRGRLLTIACSVSVYMTAPKGNKSEKIKGSLWRSIARMSAYTMKLFL
;
A
#
# COMPACT_ATOMS: atom_id res chain seq x y z
N MET A 1 19.82 -13.21 -13.11
CA MET A 1 18.91 -13.42 -11.96
C MET A 1 18.08 -12.18 -11.65
N PHE A 2 18.71 -11.05 -11.29
CA PHE A 2 18.00 -9.81 -10.97
C PHE A 2 17.19 -9.27 -12.15
N GLU A 3 17.68 -9.41 -13.38
CA GLU A 3 16.99 -9.05 -14.64
C GLU A 3 15.53 -9.53 -14.69
N ARG A 4 15.25 -10.78 -14.26
CA ARG A 4 13.89 -11.33 -14.24
C ARG A 4 12.97 -10.58 -13.28
N PHE A 5 13.51 -10.14 -12.14
CA PHE A 5 12.79 -9.29 -11.21
C PHE A 5 12.55 -7.90 -11.80
N GLN A 6 13.53 -7.35 -12.53
CA GLN A 6 13.36 -6.07 -13.24
C GLN A 6 12.23 -6.17 -14.26
N GLU A 7 12.25 -7.21 -15.10
CA GLU A 7 11.20 -7.47 -16.08
C GLU A 7 9.84 -7.65 -15.40
N ALA A 8 9.75 -8.49 -14.37
CA ALA A 8 8.51 -8.70 -13.63
C ALA A 8 7.95 -7.40 -13.03
N ALA A 9 8.81 -6.56 -12.45
CA ALA A 9 8.41 -5.26 -11.91
C ALA A 9 7.92 -4.30 -12.99
N ARG A 10 8.59 -4.26 -14.15
CA ARG A 10 8.18 -3.42 -15.28
C ARG A 10 6.86 -3.91 -15.88
N THR A 11 6.71 -5.22 -16.10
CA THR A 11 5.46 -5.81 -16.60
C THR A 11 4.30 -5.55 -15.65
N ALA A 12 4.49 -5.76 -14.35
CA ALA A 12 3.46 -5.48 -13.35
C ALA A 12 3.06 -3.99 -13.33
N TYR A 13 4.02 -3.07 -13.49
CA TYR A 13 3.70 -1.65 -13.65
C TYR A 13 2.85 -1.38 -14.89
N LEU A 14 3.21 -1.95 -16.04
CA LEU A 14 2.47 -1.78 -17.30
C LEU A 14 1.06 -2.37 -17.20
N ASP A 15 0.89 -3.50 -16.52
CA ASP A 15 -0.41 -4.09 -16.24
C ASP A 15 -1.27 -3.18 -15.34
N LEU A 16 -0.69 -2.57 -14.31
CA LEU A 16 -1.40 -1.60 -13.48
C LEU A 16 -1.81 -0.34 -14.27
N LYS A 17 -0.94 0.10 -15.19
CA LYS A 17 -1.23 1.21 -16.11
C LYS A 17 -2.38 0.86 -17.06
N SER A 18 -2.35 -0.30 -17.71
CA SER A 18 -3.41 -0.72 -18.64
C SER A 18 -4.76 -0.92 -17.96
N ASN A 19 -4.75 -1.33 -16.68
CA ASN A 19 -5.94 -1.47 -15.85
C ASN A 19 -6.43 -0.16 -15.21
N ASN A 20 -5.85 1.00 -15.54
CA ASN A 20 -6.18 2.31 -14.96
C ASN A 20 -6.17 2.34 -13.42
N LYS A 21 -5.30 1.52 -12.80
CA LYS A 21 -5.13 1.47 -11.33
C LYS A 21 -4.14 2.52 -10.82
N LEU A 22 -3.43 3.17 -11.72
CA LEU A 22 -2.47 4.22 -11.42
C LEU A 22 -3.12 5.59 -11.64
N ASP A 23 -3.12 6.40 -10.59
CA ASP A 23 -3.61 7.78 -10.60
C ASP A 23 -2.51 8.74 -11.09
N PHE A 24 -2.15 8.62 -12.37
CA PHE A 24 -1.26 9.55 -13.06
C PHE A 24 -2.03 10.23 -14.18
N SER A 25 -1.95 11.57 -14.23
CA SER A 25 -2.61 12.34 -15.29
C SER A 25 -1.89 12.25 -16.62
N ARG A 26 -0.61 11.86 -16.62
CA ARG A 26 0.27 11.82 -17.78
C ARG A 26 0.48 10.39 -18.26
N GLU A 27 0.78 10.24 -19.54
CA GLU A 27 1.23 8.98 -20.16
C GLU A 27 2.36 8.33 -19.35
N TRP A 28 3.33 9.14 -18.94
CA TRP A 28 4.45 8.70 -18.11
C TRP A 28 4.55 9.58 -16.87
N PRO A 29 4.79 8.99 -15.68
CA PRO A 29 4.85 9.75 -14.45
C PRO A 29 6.03 10.72 -14.48
N SER A 30 5.77 11.96 -14.08
CA SER A 30 6.81 12.93 -13.78
C SER A 30 7.54 12.56 -12.49
N THR A 31 8.76 13.05 -12.30
CA THR A 31 9.53 12.82 -11.07
C THR A 31 8.80 13.33 -9.82
N GLY A 32 8.07 14.44 -9.93
CA GLY A 32 7.22 14.95 -8.86
C GLY A 32 6.02 14.06 -8.53
N GLU A 33 5.40 13.43 -9.54
CA GLU A 33 4.33 12.45 -9.33
C GLU A 33 4.84 11.17 -8.67
N LEU A 34 6.03 10.69 -9.04
CA LEU A 34 6.68 9.56 -8.37
C LEU A 34 6.93 9.84 -6.89
N LYS A 35 7.40 11.06 -6.56
CA LYS A 35 7.56 11.50 -5.17
C LYS A 35 6.24 11.51 -4.41
N LYS A 36 5.18 12.09 -4.99
CA LYS A 36 3.83 12.07 -4.40
C LYS A 36 3.33 10.64 -4.21
N TRP A 37 3.61 9.74 -5.15
CA TRP A 37 3.24 8.33 -5.04
C TRP A 37 3.96 7.63 -3.88
N CYS A 38 5.24 7.94 -3.63
CA CYS A 38 5.97 7.45 -2.46
C CYS A 38 5.30 7.91 -1.15
N LEU A 39 4.94 9.20 -1.04
CA LEU A 39 4.24 9.73 0.13
C LEU A 39 2.88 9.06 0.37
N ARG A 40 2.09 8.87 -0.70
CA ARG A 40 0.81 8.15 -0.60
C ARG A 40 0.98 6.69 -0.18
N THR A 41 2.04 6.03 -0.65
CA THR A 41 2.35 4.64 -0.28
C THR A 41 2.75 4.56 1.18
N TYR A 42 3.60 5.48 1.65
CA TYR A 42 3.95 5.61 3.06
C TYR A 42 2.72 5.85 3.96
N ALA A 43 1.83 6.75 3.56
CA ALA A 43 0.59 7.03 4.29
C ALA A 43 -0.39 5.84 4.37
N ARG A 44 -0.31 4.88 3.43
CA ARG A 44 -1.10 3.63 3.47
C ARG A 44 -0.52 2.58 4.43
N GLY A 45 0.68 2.80 4.95
CA GLY A 45 1.42 1.85 5.75
C GLY A 45 2.38 1.01 4.89
N LEU A 46 3.58 0.79 5.44
CA LEU A 46 4.64 -0.01 4.83
C LEU A 46 5.03 -1.14 5.80
N SER A 47 5.45 -2.27 5.24
CA SER A 47 6.12 -3.33 6.00
C SER A 47 7.48 -2.82 6.52
N GLN A 48 7.97 -3.41 7.62
CA GLN A 48 9.31 -3.13 8.13
C GLN A 48 10.40 -3.39 7.08
N ASP A 49 10.19 -4.36 6.19
CA ASP A 49 11.13 -4.66 5.11
C ASP A 49 11.07 -3.61 3.99
N ASP A 50 9.87 -3.10 3.71
CA ASP A 50 9.66 -2.03 2.73
C ASP A 50 10.23 -0.70 3.22
N ILE A 51 10.13 -0.42 4.53
CA ILE A 51 10.76 0.74 5.17
C ILE A 51 12.27 0.70 4.92
N ARG A 52 12.93 -0.46 5.06
CA ARG A 52 14.36 -0.59 4.75
C ARG A 52 14.69 -0.27 3.29
N VAL A 53 13.83 -0.68 2.35
CA VAL A 53 13.99 -0.32 0.92
C VAL A 53 13.85 1.18 0.71
N PHE A 54 12.90 1.82 1.38
CA PHE A 54 12.74 3.28 1.35
C PHE A 54 13.98 3.98 1.87
N HIS A 55 14.50 3.59 3.04
CA HIS A 55 15.76 4.16 3.55
C HIS A 55 16.90 3.95 2.55
N LEU A 56 17.11 2.74 2.03
CA LEU A 56 18.16 2.48 1.03
C LEU A 56 18.08 3.37 -0.22
N PHE A 57 16.87 3.79 -0.62
CA PHE A 57 16.70 4.71 -1.74
C PHE A 57 16.89 6.18 -1.35
N PHE A 58 16.31 6.60 -0.22
CA PHE A 58 16.21 8.00 0.18
C PHE A 58 17.37 8.50 1.03
N ASN A 59 17.97 7.64 1.85
CA ASN A 59 18.95 8.01 2.86
C ASN A 59 19.83 6.83 3.29
N ASP A 60 21.10 6.84 2.86
CA ASP A 60 22.09 5.80 3.17
C ASP A 60 22.70 5.93 4.59
N SER A 61 22.42 7.03 5.32
CA SER A 61 23.16 7.39 6.53
C SER A 61 22.35 7.70 7.80
N HIS A 62 21.05 8.02 7.72
CA HIS A 62 20.24 8.28 8.92
C HIS A 62 18.96 7.43 8.95
N HIS A 63 18.98 6.38 9.78
CA HIS A 63 17.83 5.51 10.06
C HIS A 63 16.86 6.10 11.10
N ASP A 64 17.25 7.15 11.82
CA ASP A 64 16.48 7.73 12.93
C ASP A 64 15.60 8.93 12.53
N ASP A 65 15.69 9.39 11.28
CA ASP A 65 14.87 10.51 10.79
C ASP A 65 13.49 10.04 10.36
N ASP A 66 12.45 10.83 10.67
CA ASP A 66 11.08 10.64 10.18
C ASP A 66 11.07 10.46 8.65
N LEU A 67 10.73 9.26 8.18
CA LEU A 67 10.81 8.89 6.77
C LEU A 67 9.99 9.83 5.87
N GLU A 68 8.84 10.31 6.36
CA GLU A 68 8.03 11.31 5.66
C GLU A 68 8.80 12.61 5.37
N ARG A 69 9.52 13.14 6.37
CA ARG A 69 10.34 14.36 6.21
C ARG A 69 11.48 14.13 5.24
N VAL A 70 12.09 12.95 5.27
CA VAL A 70 13.15 12.57 4.33
C VAL A 70 12.60 12.56 2.90
N ILE A 71 11.45 11.92 2.64
CA ILE A 71 10.81 11.90 1.32
C ILE A 71 10.47 13.32 0.88
N MET A 72 9.93 14.16 1.76
CA MET A 72 9.58 15.55 1.45
C MET A 72 10.79 16.41 1.07
N ARG A 73 11.93 16.24 1.73
CA ARG A 73 13.17 16.99 1.43
C ARG A 73 13.94 16.43 0.23
N PHE A 74 13.71 15.18 -0.12
CA PHE A 74 14.41 14.52 -1.22
C PHE A 74 14.19 15.24 -2.55
N SER A 75 15.27 15.46 -3.31
CA SER A 75 15.20 16.17 -4.59
C SER A 75 14.49 15.33 -5.65
N SER A 76 13.55 15.94 -6.37
CA SER A 76 12.77 15.26 -7.40
C SER A 76 13.66 14.68 -8.51
N ASP A 77 14.80 15.30 -8.80
CA ASP A 77 15.72 14.85 -9.86
C ASP A 77 16.34 13.48 -9.60
N LYS A 78 16.46 13.08 -8.33
CA LYS A 78 16.98 11.75 -7.95
C LYS A 78 16.02 10.61 -8.30
N PHE A 79 14.77 10.91 -8.68
CA PHE A 79 13.84 9.92 -9.23
C PHE A 79 14.02 9.68 -10.74
N ARG A 80 14.91 10.41 -11.43
CA ARG A 80 15.17 10.21 -12.86
C ARG A 80 15.54 8.76 -13.22
N PRO A 81 16.40 8.04 -12.48
CA PRO A 81 16.70 6.63 -12.78
C PRO A 81 15.47 5.72 -12.72
N LEU A 82 14.59 5.94 -11.73
CA LEU A 82 13.33 5.20 -11.61
C LEU A 82 12.39 5.51 -12.77
N ARG A 83 12.24 6.79 -13.11
CA ARG A 83 11.42 7.23 -14.24
C ARG A 83 11.89 6.63 -15.56
N ASN A 84 13.18 6.73 -15.84
CA ASN A 84 13.77 6.25 -17.10
C ASN A 84 13.64 4.73 -17.24
N PHE A 85 13.71 3.99 -16.12
CA PHE A 85 13.43 2.56 -16.11
C PHE A 85 11.97 2.24 -16.50
N ILE A 86 11.01 2.95 -15.93
CA ILE A 86 9.58 2.77 -16.23
C ILE A 86 9.31 3.02 -17.72
N ILE A 87 9.88 4.09 -18.27
CA ILE A 87 9.74 4.45 -19.69
C ILE A 87 10.44 3.40 -20.58
N GLY A 88 11.56 2.83 -20.12
CA GLY A 88 12.38 1.90 -20.88
C GLY A 88 13.56 2.54 -21.61
N GLU A 89 13.94 3.76 -21.23
CA GLU A 89 15.12 4.45 -21.78
C GLU A 89 16.43 3.85 -21.23
N THR A 90 16.39 3.23 -20.04
CA THR A 90 17.57 2.70 -19.36
C THR A 90 17.52 1.18 -19.29
N GLN A 91 18.53 0.52 -19.86
CA GLN A 91 18.66 -0.95 -19.85
C GLN A 91 19.22 -1.49 -18.53
N GLN A 92 20.02 -0.71 -17.81
CA GLN A 92 20.63 -1.10 -16.52
C GLN A 92 20.30 -0.08 -15.43
N PRO A 93 19.12 -0.17 -14.81
CA PRO A 93 18.75 0.73 -13.73
C PRO A 93 19.44 0.36 -12.42
N ALA A 94 19.58 1.33 -11.52
CA ALA A 94 20.08 1.08 -10.18
C ALA A 94 19.14 0.13 -9.42
N GLU A 95 19.69 -0.90 -8.77
CA GLU A 95 18.93 -1.93 -8.06
C GLU A 95 17.95 -1.35 -7.03
N LYS A 96 18.39 -0.32 -6.28
CA LYS A 96 17.55 0.39 -5.31
C LYS A 96 16.29 1.02 -5.92
N ALA A 97 16.36 1.52 -7.16
CA ALA A 97 15.22 2.11 -7.84
C ALA A 97 14.18 1.04 -8.19
N ILE A 98 14.63 -0.13 -8.64
CA ILE A 98 13.75 -1.25 -9.01
C ILE A 98 13.11 -1.86 -7.76
N LYS A 99 13.87 -2.03 -6.69
CA LYS A 99 13.33 -2.44 -5.38
C LYS A 99 12.27 -1.45 -4.89
N LEU A 100 12.51 -0.15 -5.00
CA LEU A 100 11.50 0.86 -4.68
C LEU A 100 10.25 0.71 -5.55
N LEU A 101 10.40 0.52 -6.87
CA LEU A 101 9.27 0.31 -7.77
C LEU A 101 8.41 -0.87 -7.32
N ALA A 102 9.04 -1.99 -6.98
CA ALA A 102 8.34 -3.19 -6.52
C ALA A 102 7.45 -2.88 -5.31
N VAL A 103 7.96 -2.11 -4.33
CA VAL A 103 7.17 -1.67 -3.17
C VAL A 103 5.98 -0.81 -3.61
N LEU A 104 6.18 0.15 -4.52
CA LEU A 104 5.13 1.05 -4.99
C LEU A 104 3.98 0.31 -5.72
N ILE A 105 4.29 -0.73 -6.51
CA ILE A 105 3.31 -1.51 -7.28
C ILE A 105 2.72 -2.70 -6.52
N ASN A 106 3.19 -2.95 -5.32
CA ASN A 106 2.85 -4.12 -4.53
C ASN A 106 3.23 -5.50 -5.12
N LEU A 107 4.40 -5.63 -5.76
CA LEU A 107 4.85 -6.88 -6.41
C LEU A 107 5.39 -7.92 -5.42
N GLU A 108 4.82 -9.11 -5.29
CA GLU A 108 5.39 -10.17 -4.44
C GLU A 108 6.29 -11.15 -5.23
N PRO A 109 7.39 -11.68 -4.65
CA PRO A 109 7.91 -11.43 -3.29
C PRO A 109 8.73 -10.12 -3.16
N ARG A 110 8.55 -9.42 -2.02
CA ARG A 110 9.27 -8.19 -1.65
C ARG A 110 9.83 -8.28 -0.24
N PRO A 111 11.00 -7.67 0.01
CA PRO A 111 11.97 -7.10 -0.95
C PRO A 111 12.66 -8.21 -1.77
N TYR A 112 13.34 -7.87 -2.87
CA TYR A 112 14.04 -8.86 -3.70
C TYR A 112 15.07 -9.65 -2.89
N LYS A 113 14.90 -10.97 -2.86
CA LYS A 113 15.87 -11.94 -2.33
C LYS A 113 16.17 -12.95 -3.43
N SER A 114 17.44 -13.16 -3.75
CA SER A 114 17.83 -14.05 -4.85
C SER A 114 17.24 -15.46 -4.71
N SER A 115 17.12 -15.99 -3.48
CA SER A 115 16.52 -17.30 -3.17
C SER A 115 15.10 -17.46 -3.70
N ASP A 116 14.29 -16.42 -3.58
CA ASP A 116 12.85 -16.49 -3.87
C ASP A 116 12.59 -16.54 -5.39
N TRP A 117 13.60 -16.17 -6.17
CA TRP A 117 13.54 -16.12 -7.62
C TRP A 117 14.17 -17.36 -8.29
N VAL A 118 14.92 -18.20 -7.55
CA VAL A 118 15.59 -19.41 -8.09
C VAL A 118 14.57 -20.43 -8.60
N HIS A 119 13.44 -20.60 -7.91
CA HIS A 119 12.47 -21.64 -8.24
C HIS A 119 11.50 -21.27 -9.37
N ILE A 120 11.45 -20.01 -9.78
CA ILE A 120 10.62 -19.56 -10.90
C ILE A 120 11.14 -20.16 -12.24
N GLU A 121 12.38 -20.64 -12.28
CA GLU A 121 12.94 -21.39 -13.43
C GLU A 121 12.29 -22.76 -13.63
N ARG A 122 11.86 -23.45 -12.57
CA ARG A 122 11.37 -24.83 -12.69
C ARG A 122 9.87 -24.91 -12.98
N THR A 123 9.08 -23.98 -12.46
CA THR A 123 7.61 -24.05 -12.56
C THR A 123 7.02 -23.66 -13.92
N CYS A 124 7.82 -23.22 -14.89
CA CYS A 124 7.38 -22.94 -16.26
C CYS A 124 7.86 -23.97 -17.30
N ILE A 125 8.56 -25.04 -16.88
CA ILE A 125 9.05 -26.10 -17.78
C ILE A 125 8.09 -27.30 -17.83
N ASP A 126 7.21 -27.50 -16.83
CA ASP A 126 6.32 -28.68 -16.79
C ASP A 126 4.97 -28.49 -17.52
N GLN A 127 5.01 -28.08 -18.80
CA GLN A 127 3.96 -28.39 -19.78
C GLN A 127 4.58 -28.70 -21.15
N HIS A 128 5.49 -29.68 -21.21
CA HIS A 128 5.85 -30.33 -22.47
C HIS A 128 6.22 -31.79 -22.24
N GLU A 129 5.22 -32.65 -22.04
CA GLU A 129 5.33 -34.08 -22.38
C GLU A 129 4.32 -34.40 -23.49
N ASP A 130 4.87 -34.50 -24.69
CA ASP A 130 4.64 -35.53 -25.72
C ASP A 130 3.20 -35.91 -26.13
N VAL A 131 2.71 -35.28 -27.20
CA VAL A 131 1.94 -35.99 -28.24
C VAL A 131 2.36 -35.49 -29.63
N VAL A 132 3.18 -36.27 -30.33
CA VAL A 132 3.34 -36.23 -31.80
C VAL A 132 2.28 -37.21 -32.35
N PRO A 133 1.43 -36.85 -33.34
CA PRO A 133 1.89 -36.94 -34.73
C PRO A 133 1.28 -35.98 -35.79
N THR A 134 2.16 -35.65 -36.74
CA THR A 134 1.95 -35.49 -38.21
C THR A 134 0.98 -34.45 -38.80
N THR A 135 1.58 -33.58 -39.62
CA THR A 135 1.13 -32.95 -40.89
C THR A 135 -0.26 -32.32 -40.92
N ASN A 136 -0.31 -30.99 -41.02
CA ASN A 136 -0.59 -30.24 -42.26
C ASN A 136 -0.91 -28.76 -41.95
N GLU A 137 -0.98 -27.97 -43.02
CA GLU A 137 -0.93 -26.51 -43.10
C GLU A 137 -2.10 -25.76 -42.43
N ASN A 138 -1.81 -24.48 -42.18
CA ASN A 138 -2.73 -23.33 -42.16
C ASN A 138 -3.42 -22.95 -40.83
N THR A 139 -3.07 -21.72 -40.43
CA THR A 139 -3.92 -20.69 -39.79
C THR A 139 -3.98 -20.61 -38.26
N ILE A 140 -3.90 -19.35 -37.81
CA ILE A 140 -4.38 -18.76 -36.56
C ILE A 140 -3.37 -18.70 -35.39
N LEU A 141 -2.75 -17.52 -35.26
CA LEU A 141 -2.15 -16.98 -34.03
C LEU A 141 -3.13 -17.13 -32.85
N PRO A 142 -2.79 -17.87 -31.77
CA PRO A 142 -3.63 -17.90 -30.59
C PRO A 142 -3.45 -16.61 -29.77
N LYS A 143 -4.57 -15.91 -29.56
CA LYS A 143 -4.73 -14.81 -28.62
C LYS A 143 -4.11 -15.17 -27.26
N LYS A 144 -3.13 -14.38 -26.83
CA LYS A 144 -2.49 -14.49 -25.50
C LYS A 144 -3.56 -14.20 -24.43
N LYS A 145 -4.00 -15.25 -23.74
CA LYS A 145 -4.96 -15.17 -22.64
C LYS A 145 -4.33 -14.40 -21.47
N SER A 146 -5.05 -13.42 -20.95
CA SER A 146 -4.76 -12.69 -19.73
C SER A 146 -4.77 -13.64 -18.54
N ILE A 147 -3.62 -13.86 -17.91
CA ILE A 147 -3.55 -14.53 -16.61
C ILE A 147 -3.69 -13.45 -15.54
N ILE A 148 -4.93 -13.10 -15.24
CA ILE A 148 -5.28 -12.43 -13.99
C ILE A 148 -5.28 -13.52 -12.91
N ARG A 149 -4.18 -13.67 -12.15
CA ARG A 149 -4.23 -14.39 -10.87
C ARG A 149 -4.94 -13.50 -9.85
N GLN A 150 -6.27 -13.55 -9.84
CA GLN A 150 -7.03 -13.09 -8.68
C GLN A 150 -6.77 -14.06 -7.52
N SER A 151 -6.01 -13.60 -6.52
CA SER A 151 -6.02 -14.21 -5.20
C SER A 151 -7.40 -13.99 -4.57
N LYS A 152 -8.28 -14.99 -4.73
CA LYS A 152 -9.47 -15.19 -3.90
C LYS A 152 -9.09 -16.13 -2.76
N ARG A 153 -9.05 -15.60 -1.52
CA ARG A 153 -9.20 -16.26 -0.20
C ARG A 153 -8.86 -15.19 0.85
N ARG A 154 -9.73 -14.66 1.71
CA ARG A 154 -10.91 -15.21 2.39
C ARG A 154 -11.93 -14.10 2.67
N PHE A 155 -13.19 -14.35 2.30
CA PHE A 155 -14.37 -13.71 2.87
C PHE A 155 -15.38 -14.83 3.18
N TYR A 156 -16.31 -14.56 4.10
CA TYR A 156 -17.28 -15.45 4.77
C TYR A 156 -16.72 -16.12 6.04
N LEU A 157 -17.33 -16.08 7.22
CA LEU A 157 -18.65 -15.59 7.66
C LEU A 157 -18.63 -15.65 9.19
N ILE A 158 -18.95 -14.59 9.95
CA ILE A 158 -19.94 -14.62 11.06
C ILE A 158 -20.53 -13.21 11.18
N ARG A 159 -21.67 -13.01 10.51
CA ARG A 159 -22.73 -12.12 10.98
C ARG A 159 -23.29 -12.77 12.25
N GLY A 160 -23.27 -12.05 13.37
CA GLY A 160 -23.92 -12.56 14.59
C GLY A 160 -23.67 -11.73 15.84
N ARG A 161 -24.15 -10.47 15.86
CA ARG A 161 -24.74 -9.77 17.02
C ARG A 161 -24.86 -8.26 16.75
N LEU A 162 -25.90 -7.92 16.00
CA LEU A 162 -26.67 -6.71 16.26
C LEU A 162 -27.70 -7.08 17.32
N LEU A 163 -27.97 -6.14 18.23
CA LEU A 163 -28.84 -6.22 19.40
C LEU A 163 -28.32 -7.03 20.60
N THR A 164 -27.61 -6.33 21.48
CA THR A 164 -27.88 -6.48 22.92
C THR A 164 -27.69 -5.12 23.60
N ILE A 165 -28.81 -4.39 23.77
CA ILE A 165 -29.18 -3.67 25.00
C ILE A 165 -28.17 -2.55 25.41
N ALA A 166 -28.35 -1.27 25.06
CA ALA A 166 -29.41 -0.40 25.57
C ALA A 166 -29.86 -0.70 27.01
N CYS A 167 -28.94 -0.88 27.97
CA CYS A 167 -29.26 -0.83 29.40
C CYS A 167 -27.99 -0.74 30.28
N SER A 168 -27.52 0.48 30.53
CA SER A 168 -26.88 0.84 31.82
C SER A 168 -26.69 2.36 31.95
N VAL A 169 -27.69 3.13 31.50
CA VAL A 169 -27.91 4.53 31.91
C VAL A 169 -29.30 4.58 32.52
N SER A 170 -29.52 3.88 33.64
CA SER A 170 -30.76 3.97 34.46
C SER A 170 -30.68 3.28 35.83
N VAL A 171 -29.52 3.27 36.51
CA VAL A 171 -29.47 2.94 37.95
C VAL A 171 -28.41 3.79 38.65
N TYR A 172 -28.65 5.09 38.80
CA TYR A 172 -28.06 5.88 39.90
C TYR A 172 -29.00 7.04 40.24
N MET A 173 -30.24 6.71 40.60
CA MET A 173 -31.19 7.60 41.27
C MET A 173 -31.97 6.78 42.29
N THR A 174 -31.37 6.53 43.45
CA THR A 174 -32.07 6.46 44.75
C THR A 174 -31.07 6.85 45.84
N ALA A 175 -31.38 7.94 46.54
CA ALA A 175 -30.63 8.53 47.66
C ALA A 175 -30.81 7.66 48.94
N PRO A 176 -30.08 7.88 50.07
CA PRO A 176 -30.21 9.11 50.88
C PRO A 176 -28.95 9.60 51.65
N LYS A 177 -29.04 10.90 51.96
CA LYS A 177 -28.52 11.68 53.11
C LYS A 177 -27.55 10.98 54.08
N GLY A 178 -26.32 11.50 54.14
CA GLY A 178 -25.34 11.30 55.21
C GLY A 178 -24.43 12.53 55.34
N ASN A 179 -24.19 12.95 56.59
CA ASN A 179 -23.64 14.24 57.04
C ASN A 179 -22.22 14.61 56.58
N LYS A 180 -22.01 15.93 56.43
CA LYS A 180 -20.84 16.74 56.83
C LYS A 180 -19.43 16.23 56.46
N SER A 181 -18.76 16.84 55.48
CA SER A 181 -17.70 17.84 55.72
C SER A 181 -17.06 18.32 54.40
N GLU A 182 -16.59 19.57 54.45
CA GLU A 182 -15.45 20.13 53.70
C GLU A 182 -15.53 20.19 52.17
N LYS A 183 -15.94 21.36 51.65
CA LYS A 183 -15.00 22.40 51.17
C LYS A 183 -13.84 21.79 50.37
N ILE A 184 -13.99 21.76 49.05
CA ILE A 184 -13.02 22.05 47.97
C ILE A 184 -13.62 21.40 46.73
N LYS A 185 -14.38 22.15 45.92
CA LYS A 185 -14.74 21.85 44.51
C LYS A 185 -15.59 22.99 43.94
N GLY A 186 -15.12 24.22 44.11
CA GLY A 186 -15.74 25.43 43.57
C GLY A 186 -14.87 26.09 42.50
N SER A 187 -14.38 25.34 41.50
CA SER A 187 -13.57 25.94 40.43
C SER A 187 -13.62 25.21 39.09
N LEU A 188 -13.77 23.87 39.04
CA LEU A 188 -13.67 23.16 37.74
C LEU A 188 -14.98 22.93 36.96
N TRP A 189 -16.16 23.18 37.55
CA TRP A 189 -17.44 22.86 36.90
C TRP A 189 -18.03 24.00 36.05
N ARG A 190 -17.41 25.19 36.03
CA ARG A 190 -17.89 26.33 35.23
C ARG A 190 -17.40 26.33 33.78
N SER A 191 -16.43 25.48 33.42
CA SER A 191 -15.92 25.41 32.04
C SER A 191 -16.66 24.39 31.16
N ILE A 192 -17.26 23.36 31.74
CA ILE A 192 -17.98 22.32 30.97
C ILE A 192 -19.40 22.78 30.57
N ALA A 193 -19.99 23.72 31.31
CA ALA A 193 -21.33 24.25 31.02
C ALA A 193 -21.39 25.34 29.92
N ARG A 194 -20.25 25.75 29.31
CA ARG A 194 -20.23 26.77 28.25
C ARG A 194 -20.00 26.24 26.83
N MET A 195 -19.75 24.95 26.63
CA MET A 195 -19.55 24.37 25.28
C MET A 195 -20.81 23.75 24.65
N SER A 196 -21.94 23.71 25.37
CA SER A 196 -23.21 23.12 24.85
C SER A 196 -24.18 24.13 24.22
N ALA A 197 -23.77 25.39 24.04
CA ALA A 197 -24.67 26.45 23.56
C ALA A 197 -24.42 26.91 22.10
N TYR A 198 -23.48 26.30 21.37
CA TYR A 198 -23.14 26.70 19.99
C TYR A 198 -23.58 25.71 18.89
N THR A 199 -24.23 24.60 19.23
CA THR A 199 -24.67 23.59 18.24
C THR A 199 -26.18 23.54 17.99
N MET A 200 -26.99 24.40 18.61
CA MET A 200 -28.44 24.50 18.35
C MET A 200 -28.85 25.88 17.82
N LYS A 201 -28.16 26.36 16.79
CA LYS A 201 -28.58 27.57 16.04
C LYS A 201 -28.30 27.48 14.53
N LEU A 202 -28.23 26.26 13.99
CA LEU A 202 -28.04 26.01 12.55
C LEU A 202 -29.15 25.16 11.90
N PHE A 203 -30.24 24.89 12.62
CA PHE A 203 -31.41 24.19 12.08
C PHE A 203 -32.68 24.83 12.65
N LEU A 204 -32.99 26.02 12.15
CA LEU A 204 -34.33 26.62 12.10
C LEU A 204 -34.29 27.78 11.11
#